data_AF-A0A848J2D2-F1
#
_entry.id   AF-A0A848J2D2-F1
#
_cell.length_a   1.000
_cell.length_b   1.000
_cell.length_c   1.000
_cell.angle_alpha   90.00
_cell.angle_beta   90.00
_cell.angle_gamma   90.00
#
_symmetry.space_group_name_H-M   'P 1'
#
loop_
_entity.id
_entity.type
_entity.pdbx_description
1 polymer ?
#
loop_
_entity_poly.entity_id
_entity_poly.type
_entity_poly.pdbx_seq_one_letter_code
_entity_poly.pdbx_strand_id
1 'polypeptide(L)'
;MPNKLFIIILFVLLPVLNTYGQADTIPSDEPPEAQLYRKYKKDEIKSSATGFRRFISKFSFGYSLGYGVDIYKNPLDGYTVNSGSSIGPYIYSNNPEDTVGNIGTWMTTPDFTATGGTESVSSDTADLKYRGVGSAIPMSLTIHYNWKRLRLGLGADLGLHFYPKMRPKFSDDDIWIYESDKKSSFYKRFYISGEYAFKEFLDYTWAASLRVGILNRGKIIDKSYAKGKFFVNVGFNIERNLSEYFKVILRPQIDFKSYKMAINGNDVRVNQHGLYTTIGISYRIPELKKSPMKADHVQVNHILNGVEYRSNRHPFHKYQNPNYGQNHRKPTRLKGKNKKRLQKN
;
A
#
# COMPACT_ATOMS: atom_id res chain seq x y z
N MET A 1 2.64 -11.61 -35.33
CA MET A 1 1.21 -11.29 -35.52
C MET A 1 0.66 -10.75 -34.20
N PRO A 2 0.10 -9.54 -34.14
CA PRO A 2 -0.16 -8.85 -32.87
C PRO A 2 -1.62 -8.99 -32.43
N ASN A 3 -1.84 -9.63 -31.28
CA ASN A 3 -3.16 -9.63 -30.64
C ASN A 3 -3.32 -8.38 -29.78
N LYS A 4 -4.09 -7.44 -30.34
CA LYS A 4 -4.80 -6.37 -29.63
C LYS A 4 -5.93 -7.00 -28.80
N LEU A 5 -5.99 -6.67 -27.52
CA LEU A 5 -7.22 -6.75 -26.73
C LEU A 5 -7.16 -5.61 -25.68
N PHE A 6 -7.68 -4.44 -26.02
CA PHE A 6 -8.98 -3.94 -25.55
C PHE A 6 -9.17 -4.08 -24.04
N ILE A 7 -8.85 -3.01 -23.29
CA ILE A 7 -9.51 -2.73 -22.01
C ILE A 7 -10.19 -1.37 -22.14
N ILE A 8 -11.52 -1.47 -22.01
CA ILE A 8 -12.53 -0.46 -22.22
C ILE A 8 -12.48 0.60 -21.11
N ILE A 9 -12.55 1.85 -21.56
CA ILE A 9 -12.81 3.05 -20.78
C ILE A 9 -14.22 2.92 -20.17
N LEU A 10 -14.32 2.93 -18.83
CA LEU A 10 -15.60 3.07 -18.16
C LEU A 10 -15.81 4.52 -17.73
N PHE A 11 -16.34 5.33 -18.66
CA PHE A 11 -17.09 6.54 -18.35
C PHE A 11 -18.50 6.11 -17.93
N VAL A 12 -18.92 6.44 -16.71
CA VAL A 12 -20.35 6.44 -16.35
C VAL A 12 -20.71 7.78 -15.76
N LEU A 13 -21.61 8.45 -16.48
CA LEU A 13 -22.32 9.68 -16.12
C LEU A 13 -23.21 9.50 -14.89
N LEU A 14 -23.04 10.44 -13.95
CA LEU A 14 -23.98 11.21 -13.10
C LEU A 14 -25.36 10.64 -12.70
N PRO A 15 -25.83 11.01 -11.49
CA PRO A 15 -26.71 12.20 -11.45
C PRO A 15 -26.26 13.26 -10.43
N VAL A 16 -26.33 14.52 -10.88
CA VAL A 16 -26.34 15.72 -10.03
C VAL A 16 -27.70 15.76 -9.34
N LEU A 17 -27.74 15.61 -8.02
CA LEU A 17 -28.89 16.00 -7.22
C LEU A 17 -28.68 17.44 -6.75
N ASN A 18 -29.33 18.37 -7.44
CA ASN A 18 -29.65 19.69 -6.91
C ASN A 18 -30.66 19.50 -5.78
N THR A 19 -30.28 19.85 -4.56
CA THR A 19 -31.26 20.15 -3.51
C THR A 19 -31.29 21.65 -3.31
N TYR A 20 -32.41 22.24 -3.76
CA TYR A 20 -32.84 23.58 -3.44
C TYR A 20 -32.81 23.82 -1.93
N GLY A 21 -32.31 25.00 -1.54
CA GLY A 21 -32.34 25.47 -0.16
C GLY A 21 -33.78 25.66 0.30
N GLN A 22 -34.11 25.07 1.44
CA GLN A 22 -35.31 25.38 2.19
C GLN A 22 -34.93 26.50 3.17
N ALA A 23 -35.57 27.66 3.06
CA ALA A 23 -35.41 28.75 4.00
C ALA A 23 -36.16 28.38 5.28
N ASP A 24 -35.41 28.04 6.33
CA ASP A 24 -35.97 27.75 7.65
C ASP A 24 -36.35 29.07 8.35
N THR A 25 -37.62 29.20 8.74
CA THR A 25 -38.12 30.27 9.61
C THR A 25 -37.55 30.12 11.02
N ILE A 26 -37.14 31.24 11.61
CA ILE A 26 -36.36 31.35 12.86
C ILE A 26 -37.26 31.19 14.10
N PRO A 27 -37.03 30.20 14.97
CA PRO A 27 -37.60 30.18 16.33
C PRO A 27 -36.81 31.11 17.26
N SER A 28 -37.49 31.84 18.14
CA SER A 28 -36.93 32.91 18.99
C SER A 28 -36.07 32.44 20.18
N ASP A 29 -36.00 31.14 20.45
CA ASP A 29 -35.52 30.62 21.74
C ASP A 29 -34.28 29.69 21.60
N GLU A 30 -33.30 30.09 20.79
CA GLU A 30 -32.05 29.32 20.64
C GLU A 30 -30.94 29.75 21.63
N PRO A 31 -30.15 28.79 22.15
CA PRO A 31 -29.12 29.04 23.15
C PRO A 31 -27.99 29.96 22.62
N PRO A 32 -27.31 30.73 23.50
CA PRO A 32 -26.32 31.76 23.10
C PRO A 32 -25.18 31.26 22.21
N GLU A 33 -24.82 29.98 22.30
CA GLU A 33 -23.77 29.36 21.47
C GLU A 33 -24.14 29.29 19.98
N ALA A 34 -25.44 29.16 19.65
CA ALA A 34 -25.92 29.21 18.27
C ALA A 34 -25.88 30.64 17.69
N GLN A 35 -25.88 31.67 18.55
CA GLN A 35 -25.82 33.07 18.13
C GLN A 35 -24.40 33.49 17.70
N LEU A 36 -23.35 32.88 18.25
CA LEU A 36 -21.95 33.14 17.85
C LEU A 36 -21.66 32.71 16.41
N TYR A 37 -22.29 31.63 15.93
CA TYR A 37 -22.21 31.20 14.53
C TYR A 37 -23.05 32.07 13.58
N ARG A 38 -23.94 32.94 14.09
CA ARG A 38 -24.80 33.82 13.30
C ARG A 38 -24.31 35.27 13.18
N LYS A 39 -23.21 35.67 13.84
CA LYS A 39 -22.68 37.04 13.73
C LYS A 39 -22.18 37.39 12.33
N TYR A 40 -21.79 36.39 11.54
CA TYR A 40 -21.29 36.56 10.18
C TYR A 40 -22.18 35.78 9.22
N LYS A 41 -22.61 36.39 8.12
CA LYS A 41 -23.19 35.63 7.01
C LYS A 41 -22.12 34.69 6.45
N LYS A 42 -22.53 33.55 5.89
CA LYS A 42 -21.59 32.56 5.33
C LYS A 42 -20.64 33.17 4.29
N ASP A 43 -21.09 34.19 3.58
CA ASP A 43 -20.34 34.91 2.55
C ASP A 43 -19.34 35.94 3.12
N GLU A 44 -19.43 36.26 4.42
CA GLU A 44 -18.53 37.18 5.13
C GLU A 44 -17.37 36.46 5.82
N ILE A 45 -17.47 35.13 5.97
CA ILE A 45 -16.44 34.32 6.64
C ILE A 45 -15.29 34.09 5.68
N LYS A 46 -14.13 34.70 5.98
CA LYS A 46 -12.89 34.48 5.24
C LYS A 46 -12.19 33.23 5.77
N SER A 47 -11.66 32.40 4.88
CA SER A 47 -10.81 31.28 5.31
C SER A 47 -9.42 31.80 5.70
N SER A 48 -8.85 31.31 6.80
CA SER A 48 -7.43 31.57 7.13
C SER A 48 -6.45 30.84 6.20
N ALA A 49 -6.94 29.98 5.31
CA ALA A 49 -6.14 29.21 4.38
C ALA A 49 -5.53 30.09 3.27
N THR A 50 -4.23 29.97 3.09
CA THR A 50 -3.52 30.56 1.94
C THR A 50 -3.62 29.61 0.74
N GLY A 51 -3.56 30.14 -0.50
CA GLY A 51 -3.66 29.33 -1.73
C GLY A 51 -2.70 28.13 -1.75
N PHE A 52 -1.44 28.33 -1.37
CA PHE A 52 -0.47 27.23 -1.23
C PHE A 52 -0.89 26.19 -0.19
N ARG A 53 -1.41 26.64 0.97
CA ARG A 53 -1.85 25.76 2.06
C ARG A 53 -3.04 24.89 1.66
N ARG A 54 -3.96 25.46 0.89
CA ARG A 54 -5.11 24.78 0.30
C ARG A 54 -4.71 23.76 -0.78
N PHE A 55 -3.60 24.00 -1.46
CA PHE A 55 -3.04 23.02 -2.40
C PHE A 55 -2.40 21.85 -1.67
N ILE A 56 -1.48 22.12 -0.72
CA ILE A 56 -0.77 21.07 0.02
C ILE A 56 -1.69 20.27 0.95
N SER A 57 -2.81 20.83 1.41
CA SER A 57 -3.79 20.11 2.24
C SER A 57 -4.49 18.96 1.51
N LYS A 58 -4.46 18.96 0.17
CA LYS A 58 -4.93 17.83 -0.63
C LYS A 58 -3.96 16.65 -0.58
N PHE A 59 -2.71 16.85 -0.17
CA PHE A 59 -1.72 15.80 -0.06
C PHE A 59 -1.69 15.19 1.33
N SER A 60 -1.57 13.86 1.38
CA SER A 60 -1.31 13.11 2.60
C SER A 60 -0.01 12.35 2.47
N PHE A 61 0.81 12.45 3.51
CA PHE A 61 2.09 11.77 3.65
C PHE A 61 1.88 10.54 4.50
N GLY A 62 2.48 9.42 4.14
CA GLY A 62 2.35 8.18 4.88
C GLY A 62 3.69 7.53 5.13
N TYR A 63 3.84 6.95 6.31
CA TYR A 63 4.93 6.06 6.66
C TYR A 63 4.34 4.74 7.16
N SER A 64 4.89 3.61 6.72
CA SER A 64 4.49 2.30 7.24
C SER A 64 5.67 1.36 7.37
N LEU A 65 5.56 0.45 8.33
CA LEU A 65 6.44 -0.69 8.52
C LEU A 65 5.59 -1.96 8.40
N GLY A 66 6.14 -3.03 7.86
CA GLY A 66 5.43 -4.30 7.79
C GLY A 66 6.31 -5.50 7.88
N TYR A 67 5.64 -6.64 7.81
CA TYR A 67 6.24 -7.95 7.71
C TYR A 67 5.46 -8.75 6.67
N GLY A 68 6.15 -9.59 5.93
CA GLY A 68 5.52 -10.49 5.00
C GLY A 68 6.38 -11.67 4.64
N VAL A 69 5.77 -12.58 3.90
CA VAL A 69 6.38 -13.80 3.40
C VAL A 69 6.38 -13.75 1.88
N ASP A 70 7.49 -14.16 1.27
CA ASP A 70 7.60 -14.34 -0.17
C ASP A 70 7.70 -15.83 -0.48
N ILE A 71 6.79 -16.30 -1.32
CA ILE A 71 6.67 -17.69 -1.75
C ILE A 71 7.39 -17.82 -3.09
N TYR A 72 8.46 -18.59 -3.09
CA TYR A 72 9.25 -18.93 -4.26
C TYR A 72 8.68 -20.18 -4.93
N LYS A 73 8.46 -20.09 -6.24
CA LYS A 73 8.04 -21.20 -7.10
C LYS A 73 8.76 -21.10 -8.42
N ASN A 74 9.83 -21.86 -8.57
CA ASN A 74 10.74 -21.76 -9.69
C ASN A 74 10.65 -23.05 -10.52
N PRO A 75 9.88 -23.04 -11.61
CA PRO A 75 9.93 -24.12 -12.58
C PRO A 75 11.28 -24.08 -13.30
N LEU A 76 11.89 -25.25 -13.46
CA LEU A 76 13.14 -25.44 -14.19
C LEU A 76 12.87 -26.23 -15.48
N ASP A 77 11.84 -25.82 -16.22
CA ASP A 77 11.45 -26.46 -17.48
C ASP A 77 12.57 -26.29 -18.52
N GLY A 78 13.01 -27.38 -19.14
CA GLY A 78 14.12 -27.41 -20.10
C GLY A 78 15.51 -27.45 -19.47
N TYR A 79 15.61 -27.69 -18.16
CA TYR A 79 16.86 -27.86 -17.45
C TYR A 79 16.97 -29.23 -16.79
N THR A 80 18.20 -29.65 -16.54
CA THR A 80 18.53 -30.79 -15.69
C THR A 80 19.22 -30.27 -14.43
N VAL A 81 18.83 -30.81 -13.27
CA VAL A 81 19.48 -30.53 -12.00
C VAL A 81 20.47 -31.65 -11.70
N ASN A 82 21.72 -31.26 -11.44
CA ASN A 82 22.78 -32.15 -10.97
C ASN A 82 23.01 -31.96 -9.47
N SER A 83 23.37 -33.06 -8.81
CA SER A 83 23.95 -33.02 -7.48
C SER A 83 25.20 -32.16 -7.50
N GLY A 84 25.28 -31.16 -6.64
CA GLY A 84 26.55 -30.48 -6.40
C GLY A 84 27.31 -31.15 -5.29
N SER A 85 28.62 -30.93 -5.25
CA SER A 85 29.40 -31.11 -4.03
C SER A 85 28.87 -30.17 -2.92
N SER A 86 29.60 -30.00 -1.82
CA SER A 86 29.21 -29.30 -0.56
C SER A 86 28.56 -27.89 -0.65
N ILE A 87 28.37 -27.33 -1.85
CA ILE A 87 27.91 -25.97 -2.16
C ILE A 87 26.44 -25.92 -2.64
N GLY A 88 25.83 -27.06 -3.01
CA GLY A 88 24.41 -27.14 -3.40
C GLY A 88 24.18 -27.50 -4.88
N PRO A 89 22.92 -27.72 -5.31
CA PRO A 89 22.60 -28.24 -6.65
C PRO A 89 23.01 -27.27 -7.76
N TYR A 90 23.31 -27.83 -8.94
CA TYR A 90 23.60 -27.08 -10.15
C TYR A 90 22.58 -27.37 -11.25
N ILE A 91 22.30 -26.41 -12.12
CA ILE A 91 21.43 -26.61 -13.30
C ILE A 91 22.25 -26.53 -14.58
N TYR A 92 21.88 -27.30 -15.60
CA TYR A 92 22.37 -27.11 -16.97
C TYR A 92 21.23 -27.26 -17.96
N SER A 93 21.38 -26.68 -19.15
CA SER A 93 20.33 -26.71 -20.17
C SER A 93 20.20 -28.08 -20.80
N ASN A 94 18.98 -28.53 -21.09
CA ASN A 94 18.73 -29.76 -21.84
C ASN A 94 19.00 -29.58 -23.35
N ASN A 95 19.06 -28.35 -23.84
CA ASN A 95 19.28 -28.09 -25.25
C ASN A 95 20.78 -28.22 -25.59
N PRO A 96 21.17 -29.13 -26.51
CA PRO A 96 22.56 -29.41 -26.85
C PRO A 96 23.28 -28.25 -27.55
N GLU A 97 22.55 -27.26 -28.09
CA GLU A 97 23.13 -26.06 -28.69
C GLU A 97 23.59 -25.04 -27.64
N ASP A 98 23.14 -25.20 -26.40
CA ASP A 98 23.53 -24.33 -25.30
C ASP A 98 24.92 -24.70 -24.80
N THR A 99 25.89 -23.82 -25.01
CA THR A 99 27.28 -23.97 -24.56
C THR A 99 27.48 -23.75 -23.05
N VAL A 100 26.38 -23.71 -22.27
CA VAL A 100 26.42 -23.39 -20.85
C VAL A 100 26.74 -24.65 -20.06
N GLY A 101 27.88 -24.65 -19.37
CA GLY A 101 28.21 -25.64 -18.35
C GLY A 101 27.26 -25.60 -17.14
N ASN A 102 27.59 -26.31 -16.07
CA ASN A 102 26.77 -26.32 -14.86
C ASN A 102 26.67 -24.91 -14.24
N ILE A 103 25.47 -24.53 -13.81
CA ILE A 103 25.15 -23.22 -13.22
C ILE A 103 24.75 -23.41 -11.76
N GLY A 104 25.54 -22.87 -10.84
CA GLY A 104 25.19 -22.66 -9.44
C GLY A 104 24.47 -21.34 -9.21
N THR A 105 23.83 -21.21 -8.03
CA THR A 105 23.28 -19.94 -7.51
C THR A 105 22.40 -19.17 -8.51
N TRP A 106 21.63 -19.89 -9.35
CA TRP A 106 20.91 -19.36 -10.52
C TRP A 106 19.84 -18.31 -10.21
N MET A 107 19.47 -18.12 -8.94
CA MET A 107 18.50 -17.10 -8.52
C MET A 107 19.11 -15.80 -8.02
N THR A 108 20.42 -15.79 -7.74
CA THR A 108 21.16 -14.65 -7.19
C THR A 108 22.20 -14.19 -8.19
N THR A 109 23.44 -14.65 -8.04
CA THR A 109 24.54 -14.43 -8.97
C THR A 109 24.90 -15.79 -9.57
N PRO A 110 24.56 -16.06 -10.84
CA PRO A 110 24.91 -17.33 -11.48
C PRO A 110 26.41 -17.61 -11.40
N ASP A 111 26.77 -18.81 -10.97
CA ASP A 111 28.15 -19.31 -10.93
C ASP A 111 28.30 -20.40 -12.00
N PHE A 112 29.21 -20.23 -12.94
CA PHE A 112 29.42 -21.14 -14.07
C PHE A 112 30.59 -22.10 -13.88
N THR A 113 31.25 -22.07 -12.71
CA THR A 113 32.45 -22.89 -12.43
C THR A 113 32.13 -24.26 -11.84
N ALA A 114 30.85 -24.61 -11.77
CA ALA A 114 30.39 -25.83 -11.13
C ALA A 114 30.85 -27.10 -11.88
N THR A 115 31.49 -28.01 -11.15
CA THR A 115 31.97 -29.30 -11.68
C THR A 115 30.91 -30.37 -11.42
N GLY A 116 30.75 -31.30 -12.38
CA GLY A 116 29.59 -32.20 -12.49
C GLY A 116 29.26 -33.04 -11.26
N GLY A 117 27.97 -33.37 -11.14
CA GLY A 117 27.41 -34.22 -10.09
C GLY A 117 27.42 -35.70 -10.43
N THR A 118 27.25 -36.53 -9.40
CA THR A 118 27.07 -37.99 -9.52
C THR A 118 25.63 -38.38 -9.89
N GLU A 119 24.66 -37.50 -9.66
CA GLU A 119 23.23 -37.76 -9.86
C GLU A 119 22.60 -36.61 -10.63
N SER A 120 21.76 -36.92 -11.61
CA SER A 120 21.12 -35.96 -12.50
C SER A 120 19.63 -36.26 -12.65
N VAL A 121 18.81 -35.20 -12.63
CA VAL A 121 17.36 -35.30 -12.82
C VAL A 121 16.91 -34.27 -13.85
N SER A 122 16.47 -34.75 -15.02
CA SER A 122 15.99 -33.90 -16.12
C SER A 122 14.54 -33.47 -15.91
N SER A 123 14.23 -32.23 -16.27
CA SER A 123 12.84 -31.75 -16.35
C SER A 123 12.00 -32.45 -17.44
N ASP A 124 12.63 -33.17 -18.39
CA ASP A 124 11.91 -33.96 -19.39
C ASP A 124 11.31 -35.25 -18.80
N THR A 125 11.89 -35.75 -17.71
CA THR A 125 11.45 -36.97 -17.01
C THR A 125 10.72 -36.69 -15.70
N ALA A 126 10.86 -35.48 -15.15
CA ALA A 126 10.40 -35.11 -13.82
C ALA A 126 9.81 -33.69 -13.76
N ASP A 127 8.78 -33.46 -12.93
CA ASP A 127 8.24 -32.11 -12.66
C ASP A 127 9.22 -31.29 -11.77
N LEU A 128 10.29 -30.79 -12.39
CA LEU A 128 11.41 -30.15 -11.70
C LEU A 128 11.07 -28.72 -11.26
N LYS A 129 10.72 -28.59 -9.97
CA LYS A 129 10.31 -27.31 -9.36
C LYS A 129 10.97 -27.14 -8.00
N TYR A 130 11.56 -25.96 -7.77
CA TYR A 130 12.04 -25.55 -6.45
C TYR A 130 11.03 -24.64 -5.76
N ARG A 131 10.82 -24.89 -4.46
CA ARG A 131 9.90 -24.12 -3.60
C ARG A 131 10.56 -23.71 -2.30
N GLY A 132 10.28 -22.50 -1.85
CA GLY A 132 10.75 -22.00 -0.57
C GLY A 132 9.90 -20.82 -0.08
N VAL A 133 9.96 -20.53 1.22
CA VAL A 133 9.22 -19.43 1.83
C VAL A 133 10.19 -18.49 2.52
N GLY A 134 10.48 -17.37 1.88
CA GLY A 134 11.29 -16.29 2.43
C GLY A 134 10.43 -15.33 3.25
N SER A 135 11.07 -14.38 3.91
CA SER A 135 10.38 -13.30 4.64
C SER A 135 10.97 -11.95 4.30
N ALA A 136 10.20 -10.89 4.51
CA ALA A 136 10.64 -9.53 4.22
C ALA A 136 10.00 -8.50 5.14
N ILE A 137 10.77 -7.46 5.46
CA ILE A 137 10.37 -6.34 6.30
C ILE A 137 10.37 -5.08 5.44
N PRO A 138 9.23 -4.70 4.81
CA PRO A 138 9.10 -3.44 4.09
C PRO A 138 8.96 -2.24 5.03
N MET A 139 9.68 -1.17 4.72
CA MET A 139 9.38 0.19 5.17
C MET A 139 8.93 1.01 3.95
N SER A 140 7.82 1.73 4.07
CA SER A 140 7.24 2.52 2.97
C SER A 140 7.13 3.98 3.33
N LEU A 141 7.43 4.83 2.36
CA LEU A 141 7.08 6.24 2.35
C LEU A 141 6.13 6.50 1.18
N THR A 142 5.04 7.22 1.44
CA THR A 142 4.01 7.49 0.43
C THR A 142 3.54 8.92 0.47
N ILE A 143 3.13 9.42 -0.70
CA ILE A 143 2.49 10.71 -0.88
C ILE A 143 1.26 10.45 -1.73
N HIS A 144 0.09 10.85 -1.24
CA HIS A 144 -1.17 10.70 -1.96
C HIS A 144 -1.88 12.04 -2.14
N TYR A 145 -2.26 12.36 -3.36
CA TYR A 145 -3.25 13.39 -3.66
C TYR A 145 -4.65 12.83 -3.41
N ASN A 146 -5.39 13.49 -2.51
CA ASN A 146 -6.73 13.08 -2.10
C ASN A 146 -7.78 13.82 -2.91
N TRP A 147 -8.60 13.08 -3.64
CA TRP A 147 -9.74 13.60 -4.38
C TRP A 147 -11.01 12.83 -4.04
N LYS A 148 -11.81 13.38 -3.12
CA LYS A 148 -13.00 12.73 -2.55
C LYS A 148 -12.62 11.34 -1.99
N ARG A 149 -13.15 10.27 -2.59
CA ARG A 149 -12.91 8.87 -2.20
C ARG A 149 -11.72 8.24 -2.92
N LEU A 150 -11.20 8.88 -3.97
CA LEU A 150 -10.05 8.40 -4.73
C LEU A 150 -8.77 9.05 -4.18
N ARG A 151 -7.71 8.27 -4.06
CA ARG A 151 -6.39 8.75 -3.68
C ARG A 151 -5.38 8.25 -4.69
N LEU A 152 -4.66 9.16 -5.30
CA LEU A 152 -3.63 8.85 -6.29
C LEU A 152 -2.29 9.23 -5.68
N GLY A 153 -1.32 8.33 -5.71
CA GLY A 153 -0.07 8.55 -4.99
C GLY A 153 1.16 8.00 -5.67
N LEU A 154 2.27 8.39 -5.07
CA LEU A 154 3.60 7.90 -5.35
C LEU A 154 4.15 7.31 -4.04
N GLY A 155 4.96 6.27 -4.14
CA GLY A 155 5.61 5.70 -2.98
C GLY A 155 6.95 5.06 -3.29
N ALA A 156 7.74 4.96 -2.23
CA ALA A 156 9.02 4.29 -2.24
C ALA A 156 9.08 3.34 -1.04
N ASP A 157 9.56 2.11 -1.28
CA ASP A 157 9.82 1.15 -0.21
C ASP A 157 11.30 0.84 -0.12
N LEU A 158 11.78 0.72 1.11
CA LEU A 158 13.08 0.15 1.46
C LEU A 158 12.80 -1.04 2.37
N GLY A 159 13.31 -2.21 2.03
CA GLY A 159 13.07 -3.38 2.86
C GLY A 159 14.24 -4.32 2.90
N LEU A 160 14.27 -5.11 3.97
CA LEU A 160 15.19 -6.23 4.13
C LEU A 160 14.44 -7.51 3.76
N HIS A 161 15.03 -8.31 2.89
CA HIS A 161 14.50 -9.58 2.41
C HIS A 161 15.39 -10.72 2.87
N PHE A 162 14.82 -11.80 3.36
CA PHE A 162 15.50 -13.01 3.81
C PHE A 162 15.22 -14.15 2.83
N TYR A 163 16.27 -14.71 2.25
CA TYR A 163 16.16 -15.78 1.28
C TYR A 163 15.92 -17.12 1.98
N PRO A 164 14.98 -17.94 1.48
CA PRO A 164 14.76 -19.25 2.04
C PRO A 164 15.75 -20.27 1.52
N LYS A 165 15.89 -21.36 2.28
CA LYS A 165 16.29 -22.64 1.72
C LYS A 165 15.15 -23.18 0.86
N MET A 166 15.44 -23.63 -0.35
CA MET A 166 14.43 -24.17 -1.26
C MET A 166 14.56 -25.67 -1.40
N ARG A 167 13.42 -26.35 -1.41
CA ARG A 167 13.34 -27.80 -1.62
C ARG A 167 12.79 -28.11 -3.01
N PRO A 168 13.30 -29.16 -3.66
CA PRO A 168 12.70 -29.70 -4.88
C PRO A 168 11.36 -30.38 -4.56
N LYS A 169 10.46 -30.43 -5.54
CA LYS A 169 9.14 -31.07 -5.39
C LYS A 169 9.15 -32.57 -5.75
N PHE A 170 10.16 -33.05 -6.47
CA PHE A 170 10.11 -34.34 -7.17
C PHE A 170 10.43 -35.59 -6.31
N SER A 171 10.96 -35.46 -5.10
CA SER A 171 11.14 -36.61 -4.20
C SER A 171 11.21 -36.17 -2.74
N ASP A 172 10.59 -36.95 -1.85
CA ASP A 172 10.47 -36.63 -0.43
C ASP A 172 11.75 -36.89 0.38
N ASP A 173 12.74 -37.67 -0.10
CA ASP A 173 13.84 -38.08 0.81
C ASP A 173 15.31 -38.00 0.33
N ASP A 174 15.64 -37.70 -0.94
CA ASP A 174 17.07 -37.77 -1.38
C ASP A 174 17.63 -36.58 -2.20
N ILE A 175 16.90 -35.47 -2.36
CA ILE A 175 17.37 -34.38 -3.28
C ILE A 175 17.85 -33.13 -2.53
N TRP A 176 18.93 -32.54 -3.05
CA TRP A 176 19.65 -31.38 -2.51
C TRP A 176 18.79 -30.11 -2.37
N ILE A 177 18.86 -29.55 -1.17
CA ILE A 177 18.33 -28.24 -0.82
C ILE A 177 19.16 -27.17 -1.54
N TYR A 178 18.49 -26.27 -2.26
CA TYR A 178 19.15 -25.04 -2.70
C TYR A 178 19.21 -24.07 -1.53
N GLU A 179 20.42 -23.61 -1.20
CA GLU A 179 20.63 -22.49 -0.29
C GLU A 179 21.42 -21.40 -1.02
N SER A 180 20.92 -20.17 -0.96
CA SER A 180 21.62 -19.01 -1.49
C SER A 180 22.87 -18.75 -0.64
N ASP A 181 24.00 -18.42 -1.29
CA ASP A 181 25.23 -17.94 -0.66
C ASP A 181 24.96 -16.79 0.33
N LYS A 182 23.97 -15.96 -0.01
CA LYS A 182 23.52 -14.84 0.81
C LYS A 182 22.16 -15.10 1.42
N LYS A 183 22.08 -14.95 2.74
CA LYS A 183 20.85 -15.16 3.53
C LYS A 183 19.87 -13.99 3.50
N SER A 184 20.32 -12.77 3.20
CA SER A 184 19.45 -11.59 3.15
C SER A 184 19.93 -10.48 2.21
N SER A 185 19.02 -9.66 1.68
CA SER A 185 19.31 -8.48 0.85
C SER A 185 18.41 -7.30 1.14
N PHE A 186 18.94 -6.09 0.91
CA PHE A 186 18.10 -4.91 0.79
C PHE A 186 17.47 -4.82 -0.59
N TYR A 187 16.17 -4.51 -0.63
CA TYR A 187 15.47 -4.16 -1.86
C TYR A 187 14.91 -2.74 -1.78
N LYS A 188 14.70 -2.15 -2.96
CA LYS A 188 14.09 -0.84 -3.14
C LYS A 188 12.91 -0.97 -4.10
N ARG A 189 11.77 -0.37 -3.79
CA ARG A 189 10.63 -0.26 -4.70
C ARG A 189 10.27 1.19 -4.95
N PHE A 190 9.86 1.49 -6.17
CA PHE A 190 9.21 2.75 -6.51
C PHE A 190 7.92 2.43 -7.26
N TYR A 191 6.84 3.10 -6.90
CA TYR A 191 5.53 2.79 -7.46
C TYR A 191 4.61 4.01 -7.52
N ILE A 192 3.64 3.89 -8.42
CA ILE A 192 2.42 4.68 -8.38
C ILE A 192 1.33 3.87 -7.67
N SER A 193 0.43 4.56 -6.98
CA SER A 193 -0.67 3.95 -6.24
C SER A 193 -2.00 4.60 -6.57
N GLY A 194 -3.04 3.79 -6.59
CA GLY A 194 -4.44 4.22 -6.60
C GLY A 194 -5.17 3.55 -5.46
N GLU A 195 -5.88 4.34 -4.65
CA GLU A 195 -6.70 3.85 -3.55
C GLU A 195 -8.14 4.37 -3.68
N TYR A 196 -9.12 3.51 -3.39
CA TYR A 196 -10.53 3.85 -3.42
C TYR A 196 -11.18 3.52 -2.08
N ALA A 197 -11.58 4.56 -1.34
CA ALA A 197 -12.32 4.44 -0.09
C ALA A 197 -13.79 4.16 -0.38
N PHE A 198 -14.22 2.92 -0.14
CA PHE A 198 -15.57 2.47 -0.49
C PHE A 198 -16.53 2.46 0.70
N LYS A 199 -16.02 2.36 1.94
CA LYS A 199 -16.85 2.32 3.15
C LYS A 199 -16.24 3.15 4.28
N GLU A 200 -17.08 3.95 4.91
CA GLU A 200 -16.76 4.70 6.13
C GLU A 200 -17.77 4.30 7.20
N PHE A 201 -17.28 3.87 8.36
CA PHE A 201 -18.11 3.45 9.48
C PHE A 201 -17.46 3.88 10.79
N LEU A 202 -18.16 4.72 11.55
CA LEU A 202 -17.63 5.37 12.76
C LEU A 202 -16.31 6.08 12.42
N ASP A 203 -15.24 5.70 13.09
CA ASP A 203 -13.91 6.28 12.90
C ASP A 203 -13.05 5.43 11.95
N TYR A 204 -13.63 4.41 11.31
CA TYR A 204 -12.93 3.51 10.40
C TYR A 204 -13.27 3.80 8.94
N THR A 205 -12.24 3.84 8.10
CA THR A 205 -12.35 3.92 6.63
C THR A 205 -11.75 2.65 6.02
N TRP A 206 -12.48 2.04 5.11
CA TRP A 206 -12.07 0.87 4.36
C TRP A 206 -11.79 1.27 2.92
N ALA A 207 -10.60 0.95 2.42
CA ALA A 207 -10.20 1.29 1.07
C ALA A 207 -9.51 0.12 0.37
N ALA A 208 -9.77 -0.05 -0.91
CA ALA A 208 -9.00 -0.93 -1.78
C ALA A 208 -7.81 -0.15 -2.35
N SER A 209 -6.66 -0.80 -2.50
CA SER A 209 -5.44 -0.18 -3.01
C SER A 209 -4.78 -1.04 -4.07
N LEU A 210 -4.32 -0.39 -5.13
CA LEU A 210 -3.53 -0.98 -6.20
C LEU A 210 -2.23 -0.20 -6.30
N ARG A 211 -1.10 -0.91 -6.28
CA ARG A 211 0.23 -0.34 -6.49
C ARG A 211 0.90 -1.05 -7.64
N VAL A 212 1.52 -0.27 -8.51
CA VAL A 212 2.21 -0.78 -9.69
C VAL A 212 3.55 -0.06 -9.80
N GLY A 213 4.62 -0.81 -10.01
CA GLY A 213 5.94 -0.20 -10.00
C GLY A 213 7.11 -1.12 -10.29
N ILE A 214 8.29 -0.63 -9.91
CA ILE A 214 9.59 -1.23 -10.18
C ILE A 214 10.23 -1.67 -8.86
N LEU A 215 10.76 -2.89 -8.85
CA LEU A 215 11.48 -3.54 -7.76
C LEU A 215 12.96 -3.72 -8.14
N ASN A 216 13.84 -3.19 -7.30
CA ASN A 216 15.28 -3.35 -7.39
C ASN A 216 15.76 -4.21 -6.21
N ARG A 217 16.30 -5.41 -6.48
CA ARG A 217 16.68 -6.40 -5.45
C ARG A 217 18.13 -6.30 -4.96
N GLY A 218 18.69 -5.08 -4.96
CA GLY A 218 20.03 -4.83 -4.42
C GLY A 218 21.17 -5.43 -5.25
N LYS A 219 22.28 -5.79 -4.57
CA LYS A 219 23.51 -6.35 -5.16
C LYS A 219 23.56 -7.89 -5.15
N ILE A 220 22.52 -8.54 -4.66
CA ILE A 220 22.50 -10.01 -4.50
C ILE A 220 22.04 -10.67 -5.79
N ILE A 221 21.21 -9.96 -6.55
CA ILE A 221 20.88 -10.36 -7.89
C ILE A 221 21.70 -9.49 -8.82
N ASP A 222 22.52 -10.14 -9.63
CA ASP A 222 23.26 -9.42 -10.65
C ASP A 222 22.27 -8.89 -11.70
N LYS A 223 22.34 -7.57 -11.91
CA LYS A 223 21.45 -6.84 -12.80
C LYS A 223 21.75 -7.12 -14.28
N SER A 224 22.94 -7.66 -14.58
CA SER A 224 23.31 -8.11 -15.92
C SER A 224 22.43 -9.29 -16.36
N TYR A 225 22.11 -10.19 -15.42
CA TYR A 225 21.33 -11.41 -15.69
C TYR A 225 19.83 -11.23 -15.39
N ALA A 226 19.45 -10.43 -14.39
CA ALA A 226 18.04 -10.29 -14.02
C ALA A 226 17.24 -9.35 -14.95
N LYS A 227 16.36 -9.93 -15.76
CA LYS A 227 15.37 -9.25 -16.59
C LYS A 227 14.01 -9.20 -15.87
N GLY A 228 13.32 -8.07 -16.00
CA GLY A 228 12.00 -7.88 -15.39
C GLY A 228 12.08 -7.37 -13.95
N LYS A 229 11.69 -6.11 -13.78
CA LYS A 229 11.70 -5.41 -12.49
C LYS A 229 10.29 -5.03 -12.03
N PHE A 230 9.26 -5.51 -12.70
CA PHE A 230 7.90 -5.05 -12.46
C PHE A 230 7.25 -5.78 -11.29
N PHE A 231 6.42 -5.08 -10.53
CA PHE A 231 5.53 -5.69 -9.56
C PHE A 231 4.14 -5.06 -9.59
N VAL A 232 3.15 -5.88 -9.26
CA VAL A 232 1.79 -5.45 -8.99
C VAL A 232 1.46 -5.84 -7.56
N ASN A 233 0.88 -4.92 -6.80
CA ASN A 233 0.47 -5.17 -5.43
C ASN A 233 -0.99 -4.74 -5.25
N VAL A 234 -1.79 -5.67 -4.74
CA VAL A 234 -3.18 -5.43 -4.39
C VAL A 234 -3.29 -5.49 -2.88
N GLY A 235 -3.86 -4.46 -2.28
CA GLY A 235 -3.96 -4.36 -0.83
C GLY A 235 -5.27 -3.77 -0.38
N PHE A 236 -5.55 -3.97 0.90
CA PHE A 236 -6.77 -3.52 1.53
C PHE A 236 -6.41 -2.69 2.76
N ASN A 237 -6.81 -1.42 2.79
CA ASN A 237 -6.50 -0.49 3.86
C ASN A 237 -7.67 -0.44 4.85
N ILE A 238 -7.37 -0.68 6.12
CA ILE A 238 -8.23 -0.46 7.27
C ILE A 238 -7.65 0.73 8.02
N GLU A 239 -8.31 1.87 7.92
CA GLU A 239 -7.82 3.14 8.44
C GLU A 239 -8.63 3.54 9.66
N ARG A 240 -7.98 3.79 10.78
CA ARG A 240 -8.60 4.43 11.94
C ARG A 240 -8.25 5.92 11.91
N ASN A 241 -9.28 6.75 11.74
CA ASN A 241 -9.18 8.20 11.78
C ASN A 241 -9.08 8.64 13.24
N LEU A 242 -7.89 9.06 13.68
CA LEU A 242 -7.68 9.57 15.03
C LEU A 242 -7.96 11.08 15.12
N SER A 243 -7.78 11.79 14.01
CA SER A 243 -8.19 13.18 13.83
C SER A 243 -8.47 13.45 12.34
N GLU A 244 -8.88 14.69 12.02
CA GLU A 244 -9.06 15.14 10.64
C GLU A 244 -7.78 14.99 9.78
N TYR A 245 -6.61 15.03 10.44
CA TYR A 245 -5.31 15.07 9.77
C TYR A 245 -4.48 13.82 9.97
N PHE A 246 -4.80 12.99 10.96
CA PHE A 246 -3.96 11.87 11.37
C PHE A 246 -4.75 10.56 11.37
N LYS A 247 -4.17 9.55 10.72
CA LYS A 247 -4.75 8.22 10.58
C LYS A 247 -3.73 7.15 10.91
N VAL A 248 -4.19 6.06 11.50
CA VAL A 248 -3.45 4.80 11.59
C VAL A 248 -4.01 3.85 10.55
N ILE A 249 -3.14 3.15 9.82
CA ILE A 249 -3.50 2.31 8.69
C ILE A 249 -2.96 0.90 8.94
N LEU A 250 -3.83 -0.09 8.90
CA LEU A 250 -3.48 -1.50 8.77
C LEU A 250 -3.75 -1.93 7.33
N ARG A 251 -2.78 -2.55 6.68
CA ARG A 251 -2.86 -2.93 5.27
C ARG A 251 -2.35 -4.35 5.04
N PRO A 252 -3.22 -5.37 5.04
CA PRO A 252 -2.95 -6.65 4.39
C PRO A 252 -2.88 -6.47 2.86
N GLN A 253 -1.96 -7.17 2.22
CA GLN A 253 -1.72 -7.04 0.78
C GLN A 253 -1.04 -8.27 0.18
N ILE A 254 -1.26 -8.48 -1.13
CA ILE A 254 -0.65 -9.54 -1.93
C ILE A 254 0.21 -8.89 -3.02
N ASP A 255 1.44 -9.35 -3.16
CA ASP A 255 2.38 -8.94 -4.18
C ASP A 255 2.49 -10.00 -5.27
N PHE A 256 2.40 -9.57 -6.53
CA PHE A 256 2.71 -10.36 -7.71
C PHE A 256 4.03 -9.85 -8.29
N LYS A 257 5.07 -10.69 -8.19
CA LYS A 257 6.40 -10.41 -8.71
C LYS A 257 6.89 -11.65 -9.48
N SER A 258 7.41 -11.43 -10.67
CA SER A 258 8.11 -12.44 -11.45
C SER A 258 9.27 -11.76 -12.17
N TYR A 259 10.38 -12.48 -12.31
CA TYR A 259 11.54 -12.01 -13.06
C TYR A 259 12.15 -13.20 -13.79
N LYS A 260 12.96 -12.89 -14.80
CA LYS A 260 13.71 -13.87 -15.56
C LYS A 260 15.19 -13.67 -15.27
N MET A 261 15.92 -14.75 -15.05
CA MET A 261 17.37 -14.76 -14.99
C MET A 261 17.85 -15.22 -16.36
N ALA A 262 18.46 -14.31 -17.11
CA ALA A 262 19.12 -14.61 -18.36
C ALA A 262 20.44 -15.31 -18.04
N ILE A 263 20.55 -16.56 -18.39
CA ILE A 263 21.72 -17.38 -18.15
C ILE A 263 22.18 -17.89 -19.51
N ASN A 264 23.20 -17.19 -20.04
CA ASN A 264 23.92 -17.50 -21.28
C ASN A 264 23.03 -17.98 -22.45
N GLY A 265 21.99 -17.18 -22.78
CA GLY A 265 21.08 -17.44 -23.92
C GLY A 265 19.65 -17.80 -23.50
N ASN A 266 19.48 -18.47 -22.36
CA ASN A 266 18.17 -18.90 -21.86
C ASN A 266 17.67 -18.08 -20.68
N ASP A 267 16.35 -18.02 -20.50
CA ASP A 267 15.71 -17.26 -19.43
C ASP A 267 15.07 -18.22 -18.39
N VAL A 268 15.67 -18.35 -17.20
CA VAL A 268 15.04 -19.06 -16.06
C VAL A 268 14.02 -18.15 -15.41
N ARG A 269 12.75 -18.57 -15.32
CA ARG A 269 11.69 -17.79 -14.66
C ARG A 269 11.69 -18.02 -13.15
N VAL A 270 11.78 -16.94 -12.38
CA VAL A 270 11.65 -16.94 -10.92
C VAL A 270 10.36 -16.24 -10.52
N ASN A 271 9.44 -16.99 -9.91
CA ASN A 271 8.19 -16.42 -9.37
C ASN A 271 8.31 -16.23 -7.87
N GLN A 272 8.01 -15.03 -7.40
CA GLN A 272 8.17 -14.60 -6.01
C GLN A 272 6.92 -13.83 -5.58
N HIS A 273 5.79 -14.54 -5.46
CA HIS A 273 4.56 -13.94 -4.94
C HIS A 273 4.69 -13.72 -3.45
N GLY A 274 4.11 -12.66 -2.91
CA GLY A 274 4.24 -12.37 -1.49
C GLY A 274 2.93 -12.00 -0.82
N LEU A 275 2.85 -12.27 0.48
CA LEU A 275 1.76 -11.85 1.35
C LEU A 275 2.35 -10.99 2.45
N TYR A 276 1.84 -9.78 2.60
CA TYR A 276 2.37 -8.79 3.54
C TYR A 276 1.26 -8.19 4.37
N THR A 277 1.64 -7.77 5.58
CA THR A 277 0.82 -6.91 6.42
C THR A 277 1.68 -5.73 6.86
N THR A 278 1.21 -4.52 6.58
CA THR A 278 1.89 -3.29 7.00
C THR A 278 1.02 -2.49 7.95
N ILE A 279 1.64 -1.90 8.97
CA ILE A 279 1.04 -0.94 9.88
C ILE A 279 1.73 0.40 9.66
N GLY A 280 0.94 1.47 9.53
CA GLY A 280 1.47 2.78 9.24
C GLY A 280 0.63 3.90 9.80
N ILE A 281 1.14 5.09 9.58
CA ILE A 281 0.50 6.35 9.90
C ILE A 281 0.38 7.18 8.64
N SER A 282 -0.69 7.98 8.55
CA SER A 282 -0.84 8.98 7.51
C SER A 282 -1.18 10.33 8.12
N TYR A 283 -0.50 11.36 7.62
CA TYR A 283 -0.64 12.74 8.02
C TYR A 283 -0.98 13.63 6.84
N ARG A 284 -2.01 14.46 6.99
CA ARG A 284 -2.42 15.48 6.02
C ARG A 284 -2.12 16.86 6.59
N ILE A 285 -1.56 17.75 5.77
CA ILE A 285 -1.30 19.12 6.22
C ILE A 285 -2.64 19.86 6.40
N PRO A 286 -2.89 20.50 7.56
CA PRO A 286 -4.14 21.22 7.78
C PRO A 286 -4.30 22.43 6.84
N GLU A 287 -5.47 22.56 6.21
CA GLU A 287 -5.81 23.70 5.33
C GLU A 287 -5.82 25.03 6.11
N LEU A 288 -6.46 25.04 7.28
CA LEU A 288 -6.63 26.22 8.10
C LEU A 288 -5.40 26.49 8.99
N LYS A 289 -5.15 27.78 9.27
CA LYS A 289 -4.16 28.21 10.27
C LYS A 289 -4.69 27.94 11.67
N LYS A 290 -3.77 27.78 12.62
CA LYS A 290 -4.10 27.72 14.05
C LYS A 290 -4.72 29.05 14.50
N SER A 291 -5.64 29.00 15.45
CA SER A 291 -6.23 30.20 16.07
C SER A 291 -5.14 31.07 16.70
N PRO A 292 -5.14 32.39 16.45
CA PRO A 292 -4.13 33.29 17.02
C PRO A 292 -4.27 33.44 18.55
N MET A 293 -5.44 33.13 19.10
CA MET A 293 -5.70 33.24 20.53
C MET A 293 -5.13 32.03 21.28
N LYS A 294 -4.02 32.22 22.01
CA LYS A 294 -3.34 31.12 22.73
C LYS A 294 -4.20 30.47 23.82
N ALA A 295 -5.11 31.25 24.41
CA ALA A 295 -6.06 30.79 25.43
C ALA A 295 -7.32 30.12 24.84
N ASP A 296 -7.39 29.94 23.51
CA ASP A 296 -8.48 29.23 22.89
C ASP A 296 -8.43 27.72 23.19
N HIS A 297 -9.52 27.22 23.78
CA HIS A 297 -9.73 25.83 24.15
C HIS A 297 -10.74 25.11 23.25
N VAL A 298 -11.33 25.81 22.28
CA VAL A 298 -12.30 25.25 21.34
C VAL A 298 -11.62 24.14 20.56
N GLN A 299 -12.22 22.95 20.55
CA GLN A 299 -11.64 21.75 19.94
C GLN A 299 -12.07 21.54 18.49
N VAL A 300 -12.91 22.42 17.97
CA VAL A 300 -13.39 22.41 16.58
C VAL A 300 -12.82 23.61 15.83
N ASN A 301 -12.91 23.57 14.50
CA ASN A 301 -12.67 24.76 13.69
C ASN A 301 -13.73 25.81 14.07
N HIS A 302 -13.29 27.04 14.29
CA HIS A 302 -14.13 28.12 14.80
C HIS A 302 -13.76 29.43 14.13
N ILE A 303 -14.66 30.40 14.25
CA ILE A 303 -14.52 31.70 13.61
C ILE A 303 -14.07 32.70 14.66
N LEU A 304 -13.00 33.43 14.38
CA LEU A 304 -12.55 34.57 15.18
C LEU A 304 -12.47 35.78 14.25
N ASN A 305 -13.23 36.84 14.59
CA ASN A 305 -13.28 38.09 13.83
C ASN A 305 -13.56 37.89 12.32
N GLY A 306 -14.54 37.04 11.99
CA GLY A 306 -14.92 36.75 10.60
C GLY A 306 -13.91 35.89 9.83
N VAL A 307 -12.88 35.37 10.49
CA VAL A 307 -11.91 34.45 9.87
C VAL A 307 -12.00 33.07 10.52
N GLU A 308 -12.09 32.03 9.69
CA GLU A 308 -12.13 30.65 10.17
C GLU A 308 -10.72 30.13 10.48
N TYR A 309 -10.52 29.64 11.70
CA TYR A 309 -9.28 29.06 12.19
C TYR A 309 -9.47 27.63 12.68
N ARG A 310 -8.38 26.88 12.63
CA ARG A 310 -8.29 25.58 13.28
C ARG A 310 -8.02 25.75 14.77
N SER A 311 -8.61 24.86 15.57
CA SER A 311 -8.27 24.71 16.99
C SER A 311 -6.76 24.59 17.25
N ASN A 312 -6.31 25.21 18.34
CA ASN A 312 -4.96 25.05 18.86
C ASN A 312 -4.69 23.67 19.50
N ARG A 313 -5.76 22.90 19.82
CA ARG A 313 -5.70 21.65 20.59
C ARG A 313 -5.68 20.36 19.74
N HIS A 314 -5.82 20.43 18.41
CA HIS A 314 -5.66 19.26 17.52
C HIS A 314 -4.17 18.89 17.32
N PRO A 315 -3.73 17.65 17.63
CA PRO A 315 -3.86 16.54 16.65
C PRO A 315 -4.18 15.14 17.22
N PHE A 316 -4.20 14.95 18.54
CA PHE A 316 -4.36 13.65 19.19
C PHE A 316 -5.70 13.59 19.92
N HIS A 317 -6.50 12.60 19.53
CA HIS A 317 -7.81 12.21 20.04
C HIS A 317 -8.01 12.57 21.53
N LYS A 318 -8.90 13.53 21.80
CA LYS A 318 -9.54 13.68 23.11
C LYS A 318 -11.05 13.64 22.88
N TYR A 319 -11.75 12.77 23.60
CA TYR A 319 -13.21 12.86 23.70
C TYR A 319 -13.56 14.26 24.24
N GLN A 320 -14.34 15.02 23.46
CA GLN A 320 -14.69 16.40 23.78
C GLN A 320 -15.44 16.45 25.12
N ASN A 321 -14.99 17.34 26.01
CA ASN A 321 -15.73 17.66 27.23
C ASN A 321 -17.03 18.37 26.78
N PRO A 322 -18.22 17.87 27.14
CA PRO A 322 -19.50 18.41 26.68
C PRO A 322 -19.69 19.92 26.92
N ASN A 323 -18.96 20.50 27.88
CA ASN A 323 -19.05 21.92 28.23
C ASN A 323 -18.28 22.88 27.31
N TYR A 324 -17.59 22.38 26.27
CA TYR A 324 -16.82 23.22 25.34
C TYR A 324 -17.06 22.81 23.88
N GLY A 325 -18.16 23.31 23.30
CA GLY A 325 -18.38 23.35 21.85
C GLY A 325 -18.35 21.99 21.16
N GLN A 326 -19.33 21.13 21.45
CA GLN A 326 -19.55 19.92 20.66
C GLN A 326 -20.13 20.24 19.29
N ASN A 327 -19.58 19.61 18.25
CA ASN A 327 -20.38 19.31 17.07
C ASN A 327 -21.12 18.00 17.37
N HIS A 328 -22.40 18.10 17.74
CA HIS A 328 -23.24 16.90 17.87
C HIS A 328 -23.12 16.13 16.55
N ARG A 329 -22.71 14.85 16.59
CA ARG A 329 -22.75 13.99 15.41
C ARG A 329 -24.15 14.13 14.83
N LYS A 330 -24.29 14.63 13.59
CA LYS A 330 -25.59 14.58 12.90
C LYS A 330 -26.00 13.11 12.94
N PRO A 331 -27.07 12.76 13.67
CA PRO A 331 -27.49 11.38 13.76
C PRO A 331 -27.68 10.88 12.33
N THR A 332 -27.07 9.74 12.02
CA THR A 332 -27.28 9.05 10.75
C THR A 332 -28.78 8.86 10.66
N ARG A 333 -29.43 9.68 9.80
CA ARG A 333 -30.88 9.85 9.61
C ARG A 333 -31.66 8.72 10.29
N LEU A 334 -32.20 8.98 11.49
CA LEU A 334 -33.01 7.99 12.21
C LEU A 334 -34.16 7.58 11.29
N LYS A 335 -34.06 6.37 10.72
CA LYS A 335 -35.14 5.80 9.91
C LYS A 335 -36.16 5.16 10.87
N GLY A 336 -37.44 5.35 10.55
CA GLY A 336 -38.54 4.78 11.31
C GLY A 336 -38.87 5.52 12.62
N LYS A 337 -39.29 4.75 13.62
CA LYS A 337 -39.97 5.23 14.85
C LYS A 337 -39.13 6.16 15.75
N ASN A 338 -37.83 6.30 15.52
CA ASN A 338 -36.93 7.12 16.35
C ASN A 338 -36.89 8.61 16.00
N LYS A 339 -37.57 9.07 14.92
CA LYS A 339 -37.61 10.50 14.56
C LYS A 339 -38.13 11.44 15.65
N LYS A 340 -38.97 10.94 16.58
CA LYS A 340 -39.65 11.77 17.59
C LYS A 340 -38.87 11.95 18.90
N ARG A 341 -37.67 11.37 19.05
CA ARG A 341 -36.95 11.34 20.34
C ARG A 341 -36.17 12.63 20.68
N LEU A 342 -36.08 13.61 19.77
CA LEU A 342 -35.34 14.86 20.00
C LEU A 342 -36.23 16.12 20.15
N GLN A 343 -37.55 15.97 20.23
CA GLN A 343 -38.47 17.11 20.48
C GLN A 343 -38.94 17.21 21.94
N LYS A 344 -38.32 16.48 22.86
CA LYS A 344 -38.52 16.65 24.30
C LYS A 344 -37.17 16.97 24.93
N ASN A 345 -36.90 18.26 25.03
CA ASN A 345 -36.35 18.95 26.19
C ASN A 345 -36.38 20.45 25.93
#